data_AF-A0A261A240-F1
#
_entry.id   AF-A0A261A240-F1
#
_cell.length_a   1.000
_cell.length_b   1.000
_cell.length_c   1.000
_cell.angle_alpha   90.00
_cell.angle_beta   90.00
_cell.angle_gamma   90.00
#
_symmetry.space_group_name_H-M   'P 1'
#
loop_
_entity.id
_entity.type
_entity.pdbx_description
1 polymer ?
#
loop_
_entity_poly.entity_id
_entity_poly.type
_entity_poly.pdbx_seq_one_letter_code
_entity_poly.pdbx_strand_id
1 'polypeptide(L)'
;MLKWNDPIAIDETIEQVRAKVRMITGAGRKKIKPLEQVAIDFENNDGTQYMTDNEIAQMKEHIHFEYEPMFVYRNEKRVSLPETRLRFKSKTNTPELMQRTFDQFIRYCIGKAGGDLDKTKMSFGFFHEGFDKNQGFWINERTYQRFNGQVLFEELERISQSKEGVDIDDTFVIHLHVFNNFDGSGRHRATLFDEKMKLPAYVAGIGKCLPKSIGVAMAYFHSKDSKENFLKWEKMSRIKYNNEKFQLNEANKILQRAELSLEDQTFDLEDLERIAAVYPEYKFEVYSRPIYEKYYQIIKEFNLDAGKLVTIAYKKEDGVGHYDFIKPSLSCMRAT
;
A
#
# COMPACT_ATOMS: atom_id res chain seq x y z
N MET A 1 -18.55 -23.38 5.76
CA MET A 1 -19.13 -22.02 5.84
C MET A 1 -18.07 -21.06 5.33
N LEU A 2 -18.42 -20.34 4.26
CA LEU A 2 -17.52 -19.56 3.41
C LEU A 2 -16.77 -18.51 4.24
N LYS A 3 -15.45 -18.66 4.26
CA LYS A 3 -14.52 -17.82 4.99
C LYS A 3 -14.43 -16.48 4.26
N TRP A 4 -14.29 -15.37 4.97
CA TRP A 4 -13.88 -14.07 4.39
C TRP A 4 -12.50 -14.10 3.71
N ASN A 5 -11.86 -15.29 3.69
CA ASN A 5 -10.67 -15.65 2.91
C ASN A 5 -11.01 -16.23 1.52
N ASP A 6 -12.29 -16.26 1.11
CA ASP A 6 -12.70 -16.71 -0.22
C ASP A 6 -12.48 -15.59 -1.26
N PRO A 7 -11.78 -15.84 -2.37
CA PRO A 7 -11.66 -14.92 -3.49
C PRO A 7 -13.00 -14.46 -4.10
N ILE A 8 -14.13 -15.03 -3.71
CA ILE A 8 -15.46 -14.61 -4.20
C ILE A 8 -16.08 -13.53 -3.29
N ALA A 9 -15.55 -13.28 -2.09
CA ALA A 9 -15.88 -12.09 -1.29
C ALA A 9 -15.34 -10.77 -1.91
N ILE A 10 -14.66 -10.88 -3.06
CA ILE A 10 -14.02 -9.82 -3.84
C ILE A 10 -15.06 -8.93 -4.57
N ASP A 11 -16.28 -9.41 -4.76
CA ASP A 11 -17.32 -8.69 -5.54
C ASP A 11 -18.20 -7.74 -4.70
N GLU A 12 -17.97 -7.61 -3.39
CA GLU A 12 -18.78 -6.69 -2.59
C GLU A 12 -18.41 -5.22 -2.84
N THR A 13 -19.33 -4.48 -3.44
CA THR A 13 -19.17 -3.03 -3.63
C THR A 13 -19.17 -2.30 -2.30
N ILE A 14 -18.53 -1.12 -2.26
CA ILE A 14 -18.49 -0.23 -1.08
C ILE A 14 -19.91 0.02 -0.53
N GLU A 15 -20.90 0.08 -1.40
CA GLU A 15 -22.32 0.25 -1.11
C GLU A 15 -22.95 -0.98 -0.43
N GLN A 16 -22.53 -2.19 -0.80
CA GLN A 16 -23.01 -3.45 -0.20
C GLN A 16 -22.47 -3.62 1.21
N VAL A 17 -21.21 -3.24 1.46
CA VAL A 17 -20.62 -3.17 2.80
C VAL A 17 -21.37 -2.15 3.67
N ARG A 18 -21.67 -0.95 3.15
CA ARG A 18 -22.44 0.10 3.84
C ARG A 18 -23.88 -0.34 4.19
N ALA A 19 -24.54 -1.08 3.31
CA ALA A 19 -25.92 -1.53 3.50
C ALA A 19 -26.05 -2.58 4.61
N LYS A 20 -25.11 -3.53 4.70
CA LYS A 20 -25.07 -4.52 5.77
C LYS A 20 -24.84 -3.88 7.14
N VAL A 21 -23.99 -2.87 7.22
CA VAL A 21 -23.71 -2.14 8.46
C VAL A 21 -24.92 -1.34 8.97
N ARG A 22 -25.72 -0.72 8.08
CA ARG A 22 -26.95 0.00 8.47
C ARG A 22 -28.03 -0.92 9.06
N MET A 23 -28.09 -2.18 8.63
CA MET A 23 -29.04 -3.15 9.18
C MET A 23 -28.63 -3.65 10.58
N ILE A 24 -27.34 -3.63 10.91
CA ILE A 24 -26.79 -4.16 12.16
C ILE A 24 -26.82 -3.12 13.30
N THR A 25 -26.66 -1.83 13.01
CA THR A 25 -26.54 -0.81 14.06
C THR A 25 -27.87 -0.42 14.72
N GLY A 26 -29.01 -0.81 14.15
CA GLY A 26 -30.34 -0.46 14.67
C GLY A 26 -30.59 1.06 14.64
N ALA A 27 -31.78 1.48 14.23
CA ALA A 27 -32.20 2.87 14.32
C ALA A 27 -32.48 3.28 15.79
N GLY A 28 -31.46 3.26 16.64
CA GLY A 28 -31.51 3.68 18.03
C GLY A 28 -30.96 5.10 18.18
N ARG A 29 -31.84 6.08 18.40
CA ARG A 29 -31.48 7.47 18.72
C ARG A 29 -30.80 7.56 20.10
N LYS A 30 -29.54 7.16 20.23
CA LYS A 30 -28.64 7.76 21.24
C LYS A 30 -27.87 8.87 20.55
N LYS A 31 -27.90 10.08 21.11
CA LYS A 31 -27.05 11.19 20.65
C LYS A 31 -25.60 10.75 20.89
N ILE A 32 -24.96 10.22 19.85
CA ILE A 32 -23.52 10.02 19.80
C ILE A 32 -22.92 11.42 19.97
N LYS A 33 -22.23 11.69 21.08
CA LYS A 33 -21.38 12.89 21.16
C LYS A 33 -20.44 12.82 19.96
N PRO A 34 -20.34 13.86 19.12
CA PRO A 34 -19.34 13.87 18.07
C PRO A 34 -17.99 13.62 18.73
N LEU A 35 -17.24 12.62 18.26
CA LEU A 35 -15.81 12.57 18.55
C LEU A 35 -15.26 13.93 18.14
N GLU A 36 -14.79 14.72 19.10
CA GLU A 36 -14.16 15.99 18.80
C GLU A 36 -12.96 15.70 17.90
N GLN A 37 -12.86 16.43 16.79
CA GLN A 37 -11.71 16.35 15.90
C GLN A 37 -10.50 16.87 16.67
N VAL A 38 -9.71 15.98 17.26
CA VAL A 38 -8.42 16.35 17.81
C VAL A 38 -7.43 16.38 16.64
N ALA A 39 -7.24 17.56 16.07
CA ALA A 39 -6.07 17.80 15.22
C ALA A 39 -4.84 17.69 16.13
N ILE A 40 -4.00 16.68 15.90
CA ILE A 40 -2.69 16.63 16.53
C ILE A 40 -1.66 16.93 15.46
N ASP A 41 -0.91 18.00 15.66
CA ASP A 41 0.31 18.28 14.90
C ASP A 41 1.38 17.30 15.41
N PHE A 42 1.73 16.31 14.58
CA PHE A 42 2.85 15.41 14.83
C PHE A 42 3.87 15.56 13.71
N GLU A 43 4.87 16.38 13.96
CA GLU A 43 6.17 16.28 13.31
C GLU A 43 7.09 15.51 14.26
N ASN A 44 7.80 14.50 13.74
CA ASN A 44 8.95 13.98 14.49
C ASN A 44 9.92 15.12 14.76
N ASN A 45 10.81 14.98 15.75
CA ASN A 45 11.85 15.98 16.02
C ASN A 45 12.77 16.27 14.81
N ASP A 46 12.77 15.40 13.80
CA ASP A 46 13.51 15.53 12.53
C ASP A 46 12.65 16.02 11.35
N GLY A 47 11.38 16.39 11.59
CA GLY A 47 10.43 16.85 10.57
C GLY A 47 9.81 15.74 9.71
N THR A 48 10.08 14.47 10.00
CA THR A 48 9.47 13.35 9.24
C THR A 48 8.10 12.96 9.80
N GLN A 49 7.19 12.52 8.92
CA GLN A 49 5.85 12.09 9.34
C GLN A 49 5.82 10.61 9.79
N TYR A 50 6.74 9.77 9.31
CA TYR A 50 6.79 8.33 9.60
C TYR A 50 7.74 7.99 10.73
N MET A 51 7.51 6.88 11.43
CA MET A 51 8.28 6.51 12.62
C MET A 51 9.75 6.22 12.31
N THR A 52 10.62 6.64 13.23
CA THR A 52 12.03 6.23 13.27
C THR A 52 12.18 4.79 13.76
N ASP A 53 13.33 4.15 13.48
CA ASP A 53 13.63 2.80 13.98
C ASP A 53 13.56 2.71 15.52
N ASN A 54 13.94 3.79 16.21
CA ASN A 54 13.85 3.89 17.67
C ASN A 54 12.39 3.90 18.16
N GLU A 55 11.52 4.67 17.50
CA GLU A 55 10.09 4.68 17.84
C GLU A 55 9.42 3.33 17.56
N ILE A 56 9.84 2.62 16.50
CA ILE A 56 9.36 1.26 16.22
C ILE A 56 9.82 0.30 17.32
N ALA A 57 11.07 0.42 17.78
CA ALA A 57 11.59 -0.38 18.89
C ALA A 57 10.79 -0.13 20.18
N GLN A 58 10.56 1.14 20.53
CA GLN A 58 9.74 1.54 21.69
C GLN A 58 8.31 0.99 21.60
N MET A 59 7.66 1.11 20.44
CA MET A 59 6.34 0.53 20.22
C MET A 59 6.37 -0.99 20.49
N LYS A 60 7.36 -1.71 19.95
CA LYS A 60 7.52 -3.16 20.16
C LYS A 60 7.91 -3.54 21.61
N GLU A 61 8.34 -2.61 22.45
CA GLU A 61 8.50 -2.82 23.89
C GLU A 61 7.15 -2.84 24.65
N HIS A 62 6.12 -2.21 24.09
CA HIS A 62 4.80 -2.10 24.71
C HIS A 62 3.76 -3.05 24.10
N ILE A 63 3.86 -3.35 22.80
CA ILE A 63 2.99 -4.33 22.13
C ILE A 63 3.76 -5.57 21.69
N HIS A 64 3.08 -6.71 21.79
CA HIS A 64 3.50 -7.98 21.24
C HIS A 64 2.50 -8.42 20.18
N PHE A 65 2.99 -8.64 18.96
CA PHE A 65 2.23 -9.33 17.93
C PHE A 65 2.45 -10.83 18.05
N GLU A 66 1.39 -11.64 17.92
CA GLU A 66 1.54 -13.09 17.87
C GLU A 66 2.44 -13.52 16.69
N TYR A 67 2.32 -12.80 15.56
CA TYR A 67 3.18 -12.90 14.39
C TYR A 67 3.53 -11.50 13.89
N GLU A 68 4.70 -11.33 13.27
CA GLU A 68 5.06 -10.03 12.66
C GLU A 68 3.97 -9.64 11.63
N PRO A 69 3.43 -8.40 11.70
CA PRO A 69 2.37 -7.96 10.79
C PRO A 69 2.76 -8.12 9.32
N MET A 70 2.06 -9.00 8.60
CA MET A 70 2.25 -9.20 7.16
C MET A 70 1.09 -8.58 6.40
N PHE A 71 1.40 -7.56 5.59
CA PHE A 71 0.42 -6.89 4.76
C PHE A 71 0.25 -7.64 3.44
N VAL A 72 -1.00 -7.78 3.01
CA VAL A 72 -1.38 -8.49 1.79
C VAL A 72 -2.02 -7.49 0.85
N TYR A 73 -1.50 -7.39 -0.36
CA TYR A 73 -2.18 -6.68 -1.44
C TYR A 73 -3.49 -7.41 -1.77
N ARG A 74 -4.62 -6.70 -1.69
CA ARG A 74 -5.94 -7.28 -1.95
C ARG A 74 -6.43 -6.94 -3.36
N ASN A 75 -6.26 -5.69 -3.77
CA ASN A 75 -6.63 -5.18 -5.09
C ASN A 75 -5.96 -3.82 -5.35
N GLU A 76 -6.26 -3.20 -6.49
CA GLU A 76 -5.66 -1.95 -6.99
C GLU A 76 -5.95 -0.70 -6.15
N LYS A 77 -6.77 -0.85 -5.11
CA LYS A 77 -7.14 0.23 -4.18
C LYS A 77 -6.93 -0.15 -2.72
N ARG A 78 -6.45 -1.37 -2.41
CA ARG A 78 -6.46 -1.89 -1.03
C ARG A 78 -5.30 -2.83 -0.72
N VAL A 79 -4.59 -2.50 0.35
CA VAL A 79 -3.66 -3.38 1.07
C VAL A 79 -4.26 -3.67 2.44
N SER A 80 -4.06 -4.87 3.01
CA SER A 80 -4.66 -5.22 4.29
C SER A 80 -3.71 -5.95 5.21
N LEU A 81 -3.77 -5.63 6.49
CA LEU A 81 -3.28 -6.49 7.56
C LEU A 81 -4.40 -7.47 7.90
N PRO A 82 -4.26 -8.78 7.63
CA PRO A 82 -5.23 -9.77 8.06
C PRO A 82 -5.40 -9.76 9.59
N GLU A 83 -6.41 -10.47 10.08
CA GLU A 83 -6.65 -10.67 11.51
C GLU A 83 -5.35 -11.05 12.23
N THR A 84 -4.89 -10.14 13.08
CA THR A 84 -3.63 -10.25 13.82
C THR A 84 -3.94 -10.06 15.29
N ARG A 85 -3.51 -10.99 16.13
CA ARG A 85 -3.63 -10.84 17.58
C ARG A 85 -2.57 -9.88 18.10
N LEU A 86 -3.00 -8.85 18.82
CA LEU A 86 -2.16 -7.84 19.43
C LEU A 86 -2.33 -7.90 20.95
N ARG A 87 -1.22 -7.97 21.68
CA ARG A 87 -1.21 -8.03 23.15
C ARG A 87 -0.37 -6.91 23.74
N PHE A 88 -0.90 -6.23 24.75
CA PHE A 88 -0.12 -5.25 25.53
C PHE A 88 0.75 -5.97 26.57
N LYS A 89 2.04 -5.62 26.61
CA LYS A 89 2.98 -6.15 27.60
C LYS A 89 2.72 -5.43 28.93
N SER A 90 1.95 -6.09 29.78
CA SER A 90 1.29 -5.68 31.04
C SER A 90 2.02 -4.82 32.10
N LYS A 91 3.20 -4.24 31.85
CA LYS A 91 4.00 -3.60 32.91
C LYS A 91 3.84 -2.08 33.11
N THR A 92 3.15 -1.34 32.24
CA THR A 92 3.01 0.13 32.38
C THR A 92 1.76 0.72 31.69
N ASN A 93 0.58 0.12 31.82
CA ASN A 93 -0.62 0.59 31.10
C ASN A 93 -1.27 1.82 31.75
N THR A 94 -0.70 3.01 31.57
CA THR A 94 -1.49 4.25 31.73
C THR A 94 -2.27 4.52 30.45
N PRO A 95 -3.44 5.19 30.51
CA PRO A 95 -4.19 5.62 29.33
C PRO A 95 -3.31 6.33 28.29
N GLU A 96 -2.42 7.22 28.74
CA GLU A 96 -1.52 7.99 27.87
C GLU A 96 -0.55 7.08 27.11
N LEU A 97 0.01 6.06 27.78
CA LEU A 97 0.91 5.12 27.12
C LEU A 97 0.17 4.26 26.09
N MET A 98 -1.05 3.82 26.39
CA MET A 98 -1.87 3.04 25.45
C MET A 98 -2.24 3.85 24.21
N GLN A 99 -2.69 5.09 24.41
CA GLN A 99 -2.99 6.02 23.32
C GLN A 99 -1.77 6.24 22.42
N ARG A 100 -0.61 6.52 23.01
CA ARG A 100 0.65 6.69 22.26
C ARG A 100 1.06 5.42 21.51
N THR A 101 0.89 4.26 22.13
CA THR A 101 1.25 2.98 21.51
C THR A 101 0.32 2.64 20.34
N PHE A 102 -0.97 2.89 20.48
CA PHE A 102 -1.93 2.75 19.39
C PHE A 102 -1.65 3.73 18.24
N ASP A 103 -1.24 4.94 18.58
CA ASP A 103 -0.88 5.96 17.60
C ASP A 103 0.31 5.51 16.73
N GLN A 104 1.38 5.10 17.39
CA GLN A 104 2.55 4.48 16.77
C GLN A 104 2.15 3.26 15.92
N PHE A 105 1.28 2.41 16.45
CA PHE A 105 0.81 1.24 15.72
C PHE A 105 0.08 1.58 14.42
N ILE A 106 -0.81 2.58 14.44
CA ILE A 106 -1.53 3.04 13.25
C ILE A 106 -0.54 3.60 12.22
N ARG A 107 0.40 4.46 12.63
CA ARG A 107 1.44 5.03 11.75
C ARG A 107 2.32 3.92 11.14
N TYR A 108 2.70 2.94 11.95
CA TYR A 108 3.46 1.78 11.51
C TYR A 108 2.70 1.01 10.41
N CYS A 109 1.41 0.78 10.61
CA CYS A 109 0.60 0.06 9.64
C CYS A 109 0.40 0.80 8.32
N ILE A 110 0.12 2.10 8.37
CA ILE A 110 -0.02 2.93 7.15
C ILE A 110 1.29 2.89 6.36
N GLY A 111 2.44 3.09 7.03
CA GLY A 111 3.74 3.04 6.36
C GLY A 111 4.10 1.66 5.83
N LYS A 112 3.75 0.57 6.55
CA LYS A 112 3.93 -0.81 6.07
C LYS A 112 3.07 -1.14 4.84
N ALA A 113 1.89 -0.53 4.73
CA ALA A 113 1.02 -0.67 3.56
C ALA A 113 1.36 0.28 2.40
N GLY A 114 2.37 1.15 2.56
CA GLY A 114 2.78 2.13 1.55
C GLY A 114 1.83 3.31 1.40
N GLY A 115 1.03 3.61 2.44
CA GLY A 115 0.12 4.75 2.46
C GLY A 115 0.82 6.09 2.67
N ASP A 116 0.00 7.11 2.90
CA ASP A 116 0.31 8.53 3.17
C ASP A 116 -0.52 8.96 4.38
N LEU A 117 0.12 9.48 5.44
CA LEU A 117 -0.57 9.74 6.71
C LEU A 117 -1.70 10.78 6.59
N ASP A 118 -1.57 11.75 5.69
CA ASP A 118 -2.55 12.83 5.56
C ASP A 118 -3.75 12.41 4.71
N LYS A 119 -3.49 11.68 3.61
CA LYS A 119 -4.48 11.42 2.56
C LYS A 119 -5.05 10.01 2.61
N THR A 120 -4.30 9.04 3.13
CA THR A 120 -4.69 7.64 3.08
C THR A 120 -5.81 7.37 4.06
N LYS A 121 -6.90 6.83 3.53
CA LYS A 121 -7.98 6.30 4.34
C LYS A 121 -7.62 4.89 4.82
N MET A 122 -8.08 4.56 6.01
CA MET A 122 -8.03 3.22 6.55
C MET A 122 -9.38 2.81 7.15
N SER A 123 -9.64 1.50 7.15
CA SER A 123 -10.66 0.90 7.98
C SER A 123 -10.01 0.00 9.02
N PHE A 124 -10.43 0.13 10.27
CA PHE A 124 -9.91 -0.61 11.41
C PHE A 124 -11.01 -1.48 11.97
N GLY A 125 -10.79 -2.79 11.93
CA GLY A 125 -11.66 -3.82 12.48
C GLY A 125 -11.12 -4.33 13.79
N PHE A 126 -12.00 -4.52 14.75
CA PHE A 126 -11.70 -5.13 16.03
C PHE A 126 -12.59 -6.34 16.27
N PHE A 127 -11.96 -7.38 16.79
CA PHE A 127 -12.58 -8.67 17.06
C PHE A 127 -12.18 -9.11 18.47
N HIS A 128 -13.17 -9.54 19.24
CA HIS A 128 -13.04 -10.01 20.61
C HIS A 128 -14.15 -11.02 20.87
N GLU A 129 -13.98 -11.97 21.80
CA GLU A 129 -14.94 -13.07 22.02
C GLU A 129 -16.34 -12.59 22.44
N GLY A 130 -16.43 -11.44 23.11
CA GLY A 130 -17.67 -10.73 23.42
C GLY A 130 -18.40 -10.09 22.22
N PHE A 131 -17.88 -10.20 20.99
CA PHE A 131 -18.59 -9.86 19.75
C PHE A 131 -19.06 -11.10 19.02
N ASP A 132 -20.02 -10.93 18.12
CA ASP A 132 -20.25 -11.93 17.09
C ASP A 132 -18.94 -12.11 16.30
N LYS A 133 -18.40 -13.33 16.38
CA LYS A 133 -17.10 -13.72 15.79
C LYS A 133 -17.02 -13.44 14.28
N ASN A 134 -18.16 -13.29 13.59
CA ASN A 134 -18.23 -13.04 12.16
C ASN A 134 -18.47 -11.56 11.81
N GLN A 135 -18.74 -10.69 12.79
CA GLN A 135 -19.09 -9.28 12.54
C GLN A 135 -18.02 -8.30 13.04
N GLY A 136 -17.39 -8.58 14.19
CA GLY A 136 -16.48 -7.64 14.83
C GLY A 136 -17.10 -6.24 15.00
N PHE A 137 -16.28 -5.22 15.18
CA PHE A 137 -16.70 -3.82 15.04
C PHE A 137 -15.66 -3.05 14.24
N TRP A 138 -16.17 -2.17 13.37
CA TRP A 138 -15.38 -1.53 12.32
C TRP A 138 -15.52 -0.02 12.36
N ILE A 139 -14.37 0.64 12.32
CA ILE A 139 -14.26 2.08 12.10
C ILE A 139 -13.78 2.26 10.66
N ASN A 140 -14.62 2.84 9.82
CA ASN A 140 -14.42 2.81 8.37
C ASN A 140 -13.93 4.13 7.78
N GLU A 141 -13.03 4.00 6.79
CA GLU A 141 -12.60 5.07 5.88
C GLU A 141 -12.16 6.38 6.57
N ARG A 142 -11.35 6.27 7.63
CA ARG A 142 -10.80 7.44 8.32
C ARG A 142 -9.36 7.71 7.89
N THR A 143 -8.98 8.96 7.78
CA THR A 143 -7.57 9.36 7.70
C THR A 143 -6.95 9.30 9.09
N TYR A 144 -5.62 9.24 9.18
CA TYR A 144 -4.91 9.25 10.46
C TYR A 144 -5.29 10.46 11.32
N GLN A 145 -5.38 11.66 10.73
CA GLN A 145 -5.81 12.88 11.43
C GLN A 145 -7.19 12.74 12.10
N ARG A 146 -8.07 11.88 11.58
CA ARG A 146 -9.42 11.66 12.11
C ARG A 146 -9.55 10.38 12.94
N PHE A 147 -8.51 9.55 12.98
CA PHE A 147 -8.51 8.26 13.63
C PHE A 147 -7.07 7.88 14.02
N ASN A 148 -6.61 8.50 15.10
CA ASN A 148 -5.29 8.32 15.70
C ASN A 148 -5.39 7.44 16.96
N GLY A 149 -4.28 7.28 17.67
CA GLY A 149 -4.23 6.41 18.85
C GLY A 149 -5.15 6.83 19.99
N GLN A 150 -5.36 8.14 20.18
CA GLN A 150 -6.30 8.67 21.17
C GLN A 150 -7.73 8.26 20.82
N VAL A 151 -8.17 8.51 19.59
CA VAL A 151 -9.53 8.18 19.13
C VAL A 151 -9.77 6.67 19.20
N LEU A 152 -8.79 5.85 18.81
CA LEU A 152 -8.91 4.40 18.92
C LEU A 152 -9.10 3.97 20.39
N PHE A 153 -8.28 4.50 21.31
CA PHE A 153 -8.40 4.20 22.73
C PHE A 153 -9.77 4.58 23.31
N GLU A 154 -10.25 5.80 23.03
CA GLU A 154 -11.56 6.27 23.49
C GLU A 154 -12.73 5.45 22.95
N GLU A 155 -12.66 4.98 21.70
CA GLU A 155 -13.65 4.07 21.13
C GLU A 155 -13.61 2.70 21.82
N LEU A 156 -12.42 2.15 22.08
CA LEU A 156 -12.28 0.88 22.80
C LEU A 156 -12.80 0.96 24.24
N GLU A 157 -12.48 2.03 24.99
CA GLU A 157 -13.01 2.24 26.35
C GLU A 157 -14.54 2.32 26.35
N ARG A 158 -15.12 3.06 25.40
CA ARG A 158 -16.58 3.17 25.26
C ARG A 158 -17.22 1.81 25.01
N ILE A 159 -16.60 0.99 24.17
CA ILE A 159 -17.10 -0.33 23.84
C ILE A 159 -17.04 -1.24 25.07
N SER A 160 -15.91 -1.26 25.80
CA SER A 160 -15.73 -2.03 27.03
C SER A 160 -16.75 -1.63 28.11
N GLN A 161 -16.99 -0.32 28.29
CA GLN A 161 -18.03 0.16 29.23
C GLN A 161 -19.46 -0.23 28.82
N SER A 162 -19.71 -0.43 27.53
CA SER A 162 -21.06 -0.71 27.00
C SER A 162 -21.40 -2.20 26.92
N LYS A 163 -20.40 -3.10 27.02
CA LYS A 163 -20.56 -4.55 26.88
C LYS A 163 -19.79 -5.29 27.95
N GLU A 164 -20.52 -5.94 28.84
CA GLU A 164 -19.96 -6.80 29.88
C GLU A 164 -19.16 -7.96 29.26
N GLY A 165 -17.93 -8.16 29.75
CA GLY A 165 -17.03 -9.20 29.24
C GLY A 165 -16.25 -8.84 27.98
N VAL A 166 -16.22 -7.56 27.57
CA VAL A 166 -15.28 -7.05 26.56
C VAL A 166 -14.21 -6.20 27.23
N ASP A 167 -12.95 -6.58 27.07
CA ASP A 167 -11.80 -5.81 27.57
C ASP A 167 -10.66 -5.79 26.53
N ILE A 168 -9.68 -4.92 26.73
CA ILE A 168 -8.44 -4.90 25.96
C ILE A 168 -7.49 -5.96 26.56
N ASP A 169 -7.76 -7.23 26.27
CA ASP A 169 -7.05 -8.38 26.83
C ASP A 169 -6.33 -9.23 25.76
N ASP A 170 -5.88 -10.42 26.15
CA ASP A 170 -5.14 -11.34 25.28
C ASP A 170 -5.98 -11.91 24.12
N THR A 171 -7.30 -11.69 24.11
CA THR A 171 -8.21 -12.07 23.02
C THR A 171 -8.40 -10.98 21.97
N PHE A 172 -7.74 -9.83 22.14
CA PHE A 172 -7.79 -8.68 21.23
C PHE A 172 -7.19 -8.99 19.84
N VAL A 173 -8.05 -8.99 18.82
CA VAL A 173 -7.68 -9.22 17.42
C VAL A 173 -8.03 -8.00 16.59
N ILE A 174 -7.07 -7.58 15.77
CA ILE A 174 -7.18 -6.41 14.90
C ILE A 174 -7.12 -6.81 13.43
N HIS A 175 -7.84 -6.08 12.59
CA HIS A 175 -7.78 -6.20 11.14
C HIS A 175 -7.70 -4.78 10.59
N LEU A 176 -6.79 -4.52 9.64
CA LEU A 176 -6.68 -3.22 9.00
C LEU A 176 -6.83 -3.32 7.49
N HIS A 177 -7.60 -2.41 6.90
CA HIS A 177 -7.54 -2.09 5.48
C HIS A 177 -6.92 -0.71 5.30
N VAL A 178 -5.91 -0.62 4.44
CA VAL A 178 -5.29 0.64 4.01
C VAL A 178 -5.63 0.84 2.55
N PHE A 179 -6.32 1.94 2.24
CA PHE A 179 -6.79 2.22 0.88
C PHE A 179 -5.76 3.03 0.12
N ASN A 180 -5.05 2.37 -0.80
CA ASN A 180 -3.98 2.98 -1.58
C ASN A 180 -4.23 2.76 -3.07
N ASN A 181 -4.21 3.85 -3.83
CA ASN A 181 -4.32 3.79 -5.29
C ASN A 181 -2.93 3.66 -5.91
N PHE A 182 -2.79 2.74 -6.85
CA PHE A 182 -1.56 2.50 -7.61
C PHE A 182 -1.59 3.20 -8.97
N ASP A 183 -2.05 4.45 -9.00
CA ASP A 183 -1.99 5.30 -10.18
C ASP A 183 -0.62 5.97 -10.29
N GLY A 184 -0.10 6.10 -11.51
CA GLY A 184 1.23 6.65 -11.75
C GLY A 184 1.27 7.65 -12.89
N SER A 185 1.59 8.90 -12.57
CA SER A 185 1.79 9.99 -13.53
C SER A 185 3.26 10.36 -13.72
N GLY A 186 4.15 9.86 -12.86
CA GLY A 186 5.58 10.16 -12.92
C GLY A 186 5.96 11.46 -12.22
N ARG A 187 7.27 11.64 -12.01
CA ARG A 187 7.85 12.78 -11.28
C ARG A 187 8.88 13.51 -12.14
N HIS A 188 9.24 14.73 -11.74
CA HIS A 188 10.39 15.42 -12.32
C HIS A 188 11.68 14.64 -12.10
N ARG A 189 12.65 14.81 -13.00
CA ARG A 189 13.91 14.05 -13.10
C ARG A 189 14.60 13.87 -11.73
N ALA A 190 14.52 12.67 -11.18
CA ALA A 190 15.40 12.19 -10.13
C ALA A 190 16.53 11.37 -10.75
N THR A 191 17.71 11.35 -10.12
CA THR A 191 18.81 10.45 -10.50
C THR A 191 18.63 9.05 -9.91
N LEU A 192 17.97 8.96 -8.75
CA LEU A 192 17.64 7.74 -8.04
C LEU A 192 16.13 7.61 -7.92
N PHE A 193 15.60 6.42 -8.21
CA PHE A 193 14.22 6.06 -7.91
C PHE A 193 14.04 5.77 -6.41
N ASP A 194 15.07 5.17 -5.82
CA ASP A 194 15.11 4.80 -4.41
C ASP A 194 16.45 5.20 -3.80
N GLU A 195 16.45 6.25 -2.99
CA GLU A 195 17.65 6.78 -2.36
C GLU A 195 18.26 5.80 -1.35
N LYS A 196 17.42 5.15 -0.53
CA LYS A 196 17.88 4.20 0.51
C LYS A 196 18.56 2.99 -0.12
N MET A 197 18.01 2.48 -1.22
CA MET A 197 18.56 1.33 -1.94
C MET A 197 19.58 1.72 -3.03
N LYS A 198 19.81 3.02 -3.24
CA LYS A 198 20.64 3.58 -4.32
C LYS A 198 20.25 3.04 -5.71
N LEU A 199 18.94 2.86 -5.95
CA LEU A 199 18.45 2.39 -7.24
C LEU A 199 18.37 3.55 -8.23
N PRO A 200 18.97 3.43 -9.42
CA PRO A 200 18.89 4.47 -10.43
C PRO A 200 17.46 4.63 -10.94
N ALA A 201 17.07 5.87 -11.22
CA ALA A 201 15.85 6.14 -11.97
C ALA A 201 16.11 5.96 -13.47
N TYR A 202 15.26 5.20 -14.16
CA TYR A 202 15.38 4.97 -15.60
C TYR A 202 14.32 5.73 -16.40
N VAL A 203 13.09 5.78 -15.91
CA VAL A 203 11.99 6.50 -16.54
C VAL A 203 12.23 8.00 -16.43
N ALA A 204 12.09 8.69 -17.55
CA ALA A 204 12.35 10.12 -17.68
C ALA A 204 11.06 10.90 -17.99
N GLY A 205 11.01 12.10 -17.42
CA GLY A 205 9.95 13.07 -17.66
C GLY A 205 8.66 12.79 -16.90
N ILE A 206 7.71 13.71 -17.08
CA ILE A 206 6.37 13.62 -16.50
C ILE A 206 5.47 12.84 -17.47
N GLY A 207 4.43 12.20 -16.94
CA GLY A 207 3.42 11.47 -17.67
C GLY A 207 3.88 10.10 -18.15
N LYS A 208 2.91 9.20 -18.33
CA LYS A 208 3.08 7.89 -18.99
C LYS A 208 4.16 7.03 -18.35
N CYS A 209 4.41 7.18 -17.05
CA CYS A 209 5.51 6.50 -16.38
C CYS A 209 5.38 4.97 -16.44
N LEU A 210 4.16 4.43 -16.34
CA LEU A 210 3.90 3.00 -16.50
C LEU A 210 4.28 2.48 -17.89
N PRO A 211 3.70 2.93 -19.02
CA PRO A 211 4.09 2.43 -20.33
C PRO A 211 5.53 2.77 -20.71
N LYS A 212 6.10 3.88 -20.21
CA LYS A 212 7.55 4.18 -20.34
C LYS A 212 8.38 3.10 -19.64
N SER A 213 8.05 2.74 -18.39
CA SER A 213 8.77 1.71 -17.62
C SER A 213 8.75 0.34 -18.33
N ILE A 214 7.60 -0.02 -18.92
CA ILE A 214 7.44 -1.25 -19.70
C ILE A 214 8.35 -1.22 -20.94
N GLY A 215 8.33 -0.13 -21.70
CA GLY A 215 9.20 0.01 -22.87
C GLY A 215 10.69 -0.09 -22.52
N VAL A 216 11.09 0.52 -21.41
CA VAL A 216 12.45 0.46 -20.86
C VAL A 216 12.82 -0.99 -20.47
N ALA A 217 11.92 -1.71 -19.78
CA ALA A 217 12.11 -3.10 -19.39
C ALA A 217 12.23 -4.04 -20.60
N MET A 218 11.35 -3.89 -21.60
CA MET A 218 11.41 -4.67 -22.84
C MET A 218 12.71 -4.41 -23.61
N ALA A 219 13.16 -3.16 -23.69
CA ALA A 219 14.45 -2.83 -24.30
C ALA A 219 15.63 -3.44 -23.53
N TYR A 220 15.59 -3.43 -22.20
CA TYR A 220 16.60 -4.10 -21.37
C TYR A 220 16.64 -5.60 -21.62
N PHE A 221 15.48 -6.27 -21.69
CA PHE A 221 15.38 -7.70 -21.97
C PHE A 221 16.08 -8.03 -23.30
N HIS A 222 15.72 -7.31 -24.37
CA HIS A 222 16.26 -7.54 -25.71
C HIS A 222 17.70 -7.05 -25.92
N SER A 223 18.23 -6.22 -25.01
CA SER A 223 19.60 -5.69 -25.12
C SER A 223 20.68 -6.77 -25.16
N LYS A 224 20.35 -7.99 -24.73
CA LYS A 224 21.24 -9.16 -24.71
C LYS A 224 21.32 -9.88 -26.05
N ASP A 225 20.38 -9.62 -26.96
CA ASP A 225 20.22 -10.38 -28.21
C ASP A 225 21.12 -9.85 -29.33
N SER A 226 21.36 -8.52 -29.37
CA SER A 226 22.14 -7.88 -30.44
C SER A 226 22.73 -6.54 -30.03
N LYS A 227 23.77 -6.09 -30.75
CA LYS A 227 24.38 -4.76 -30.56
C LYS A 227 23.39 -3.61 -30.86
N GLU A 228 22.47 -3.81 -31.81
CA GLU A 228 21.44 -2.85 -32.13
C GLU A 228 20.44 -2.70 -30.97
N ASN A 229 19.97 -3.82 -30.40
CA ASN A 229 19.09 -3.81 -29.25
C ASN A 229 19.77 -3.20 -28.02
N PHE A 230 21.07 -3.48 -27.83
CA PHE A 230 21.86 -2.84 -26.79
C PHE A 230 21.88 -1.31 -26.93
N LEU A 231 22.05 -0.81 -28.16
CA LEU A 231 22.02 0.63 -28.42
C LEU A 231 20.63 1.24 -28.19
N LYS A 232 19.54 0.50 -28.51
CA LYS A 232 18.17 0.91 -28.18
C LYS A 232 18.00 1.06 -26.67
N TRP A 233 18.42 0.07 -25.90
CA TRP A 233 18.45 0.14 -24.43
C TRP A 233 19.29 1.31 -23.92
N GLU A 234 20.47 1.55 -24.48
CA GLU A 234 21.34 2.64 -24.06
C GLU A 234 20.67 4.01 -24.26
N LYS A 235 20.00 4.21 -25.40
CA LYS A 235 19.23 5.42 -25.71
C LYS A 235 18.05 5.63 -24.76
N MET A 236 17.39 4.55 -24.33
CA MET A 236 16.27 4.62 -23.40
C MET A 236 16.70 4.79 -21.93
N SER A 237 17.90 4.34 -21.55
CA SER A 237 18.33 4.29 -20.15
C SER A 237 19.28 5.41 -19.74
N ARG A 238 20.03 6.01 -20.69
CA ARG A 238 21.03 7.04 -20.36
C ARG A 238 20.53 8.45 -20.67
N ILE A 239 20.66 9.34 -19.68
CA ILE A 239 20.27 10.76 -19.75
C ILE A 239 20.91 11.47 -20.96
N LYS A 240 22.14 11.09 -21.33
CA LYS A 240 22.89 11.71 -22.45
C LYS A 240 22.19 11.65 -23.81
N TYR A 241 21.18 10.78 -24.00
CA TYR A 241 20.51 10.58 -25.30
C TYR A 241 19.15 11.26 -25.45
N ASN A 242 18.75 12.17 -24.55
CA ASN A 242 17.36 12.64 -24.47
C ASN A 242 16.39 11.43 -24.40
N ASN A 243 16.65 10.57 -23.42
CA ASN A 243 15.98 9.30 -23.21
C ASN A 243 14.44 9.41 -23.14
N GLU A 244 13.91 10.51 -22.63
CA GLU A 244 12.46 10.75 -22.55
C GLU A 244 11.76 10.63 -23.91
N LYS A 245 12.33 11.21 -24.98
CA LYS A 245 11.73 11.13 -26.32
C LYS A 245 11.64 9.68 -26.81
N PHE A 246 12.68 8.89 -26.57
CA PHE A 246 12.71 7.47 -26.95
C PHE A 246 11.72 6.65 -26.12
N GLN A 247 11.65 6.92 -24.82
CA GLN A 247 10.69 6.27 -23.93
C GLN A 247 9.25 6.59 -24.31
N LEU A 248 8.94 7.85 -24.62
CA LEU A 248 7.61 8.27 -25.04
C LEU A 248 7.18 7.59 -26.35
N ASN A 249 8.09 7.47 -27.31
CA ASN A 249 7.80 6.78 -28.57
C ASN A 249 7.47 5.30 -28.36
N GLU A 250 8.20 4.59 -27.49
CA GLU A 250 7.90 3.20 -27.17
C GLU A 250 6.61 3.08 -26.32
N ALA A 251 6.40 3.99 -25.37
CA ALA A 251 5.18 4.04 -24.57
C ALA A 251 3.93 4.19 -25.46
N ASN A 252 3.96 5.09 -26.45
CA ASN A 252 2.84 5.30 -27.36
C ASN A 252 2.54 4.06 -28.22
N LYS A 253 3.55 3.28 -28.62
CA LYS A 253 3.34 2.01 -29.32
C LYS A 253 2.65 0.98 -28.43
N ILE A 254 3.06 0.89 -27.16
CA ILE A 254 2.45 0.00 -26.17
C ILE A 254 0.98 0.38 -25.95
N LEU A 255 0.71 1.67 -25.72
CA LEU A 255 -0.64 2.19 -25.53
C LEU A 255 -1.53 1.95 -26.74
N GLN A 256 -1.02 2.24 -27.95
CA GLN A 256 -1.75 2.00 -29.19
C GLN A 256 -2.12 0.52 -29.37
N ARG A 257 -1.20 -0.40 -29.05
CA ARG A 257 -1.46 -1.85 -29.15
C ARG A 257 -2.46 -2.34 -28.11
N ALA A 258 -2.51 -1.71 -26.95
CA ALA A 258 -3.46 -2.01 -25.87
C ALA A 258 -4.80 -1.26 -25.99
N GLU A 259 -5.00 -0.51 -27.09
CA GLU A 259 -6.18 0.33 -27.31
C GLU A 259 -6.43 1.36 -26.18
N LEU A 260 -5.35 1.84 -25.57
CA LEU A 260 -5.37 2.87 -24.53
C LEU A 260 -5.13 4.28 -25.11
N SER A 261 -5.64 5.29 -24.41
CA SER A 261 -5.51 6.71 -24.80
C SER A 261 -4.05 7.14 -24.86
N LEU A 262 -3.68 7.82 -25.94
CA LEU A 262 -2.36 8.46 -26.09
C LEU A 262 -2.29 9.83 -25.41
N GLU A 263 -3.42 10.42 -25.06
CA GLU A 263 -3.48 11.74 -24.40
C GLU A 263 -3.33 11.62 -22.89
N ASP A 264 -3.69 10.47 -22.33
CA ASP A 264 -3.64 10.21 -20.89
C ASP A 264 -2.20 10.26 -20.38
N GLN A 265 -2.04 10.79 -19.17
CA GLN A 265 -0.74 10.98 -18.52
C GLN A 265 -0.56 10.07 -17.31
N THR A 266 -1.66 9.55 -16.77
CA THR A 266 -1.69 8.69 -15.58
C THR A 266 -2.25 7.34 -15.98
N PHE A 267 -1.61 6.28 -15.51
CA PHE A 267 -2.05 4.90 -15.76
C PHE A 267 -1.93 4.09 -14.47
N ASP A 268 -2.74 3.06 -14.33
CA ASP A 268 -2.80 2.21 -13.15
C ASP A 268 -2.62 0.71 -13.46
N LEU A 269 -2.97 -0.15 -12.49
CA LEU A 269 -2.84 -1.59 -12.64
C LEU A 269 -3.94 -2.21 -13.52
N GLU A 270 -5.09 -1.56 -13.69
CA GLU A 270 -6.13 -1.99 -14.65
C GLU A 270 -5.65 -1.73 -16.08
N ASP A 271 -4.97 -0.60 -16.32
CA ASP A 271 -4.30 -0.34 -17.60
C ASP A 271 -3.18 -1.34 -17.87
N LEU A 272 -2.39 -1.70 -16.85
CA LEU A 272 -1.35 -2.72 -16.98
C LEU A 272 -1.93 -4.09 -17.37
N GLU A 273 -3.09 -4.46 -16.83
CA GLU A 273 -3.77 -5.72 -17.20
C GLU A 273 -4.12 -5.74 -18.70
N ARG A 274 -4.65 -4.64 -19.24
CA ARG A 274 -4.94 -4.51 -20.68
C ARG A 274 -3.67 -4.59 -21.53
N ILE A 275 -2.60 -3.95 -21.07
CA ILE A 275 -1.29 -4.05 -21.73
C ILE A 275 -0.78 -5.50 -21.67
N ALA A 276 -0.83 -6.17 -20.52
CA ALA A 276 -0.36 -7.53 -20.38
C ALA A 276 -1.12 -8.52 -21.28
N ALA A 277 -2.43 -8.31 -21.47
CA ALA A 277 -3.27 -9.12 -22.34
C ALA A 277 -2.82 -9.10 -23.82
N VAL A 278 -2.30 -7.96 -24.31
CA VAL A 278 -1.82 -7.83 -25.71
C VAL A 278 -0.33 -8.16 -25.89
N TYR A 279 0.37 -8.50 -24.81
CA TYR A 279 1.76 -8.94 -24.77
C TYR A 279 1.92 -10.28 -24.00
N PRO A 280 1.23 -11.35 -24.43
CA PRO A 280 1.19 -12.64 -23.71
C PRO A 280 2.54 -13.33 -23.59
N GLU A 281 3.53 -12.95 -24.42
CA GLU A 281 4.88 -13.48 -24.37
C GLU A 281 5.75 -12.88 -23.26
N TYR A 282 5.25 -11.85 -22.56
CA TYR A 282 5.93 -11.22 -21.42
C TYR A 282 5.21 -11.50 -20.11
N LYS A 283 5.96 -11.96 -19.10
CA LYS A 283 5.57 -11.96 -17.69
C LYS A 283 5.81 -10.55 -17.13
N PHE A 284 4.79 -9.99 -16.50
CA PHE A 284 4.87 -8.69 -15.85
C PHE A 284 4.90 -8.87 -14.34
N GLU A 285 5.89 -8.26 -13.68
CA GLU A 285 6.01 -8.26 -12.22
C GLU A 285 6.08 -6.81 -11.74
N VAL A 286 5.11 -6.41 -10.91
CA VAL A 286 5.06 -5.10 -10.28
C VAL A 286 5.48 -5.24 -8.83
N TYR A 287 6.46 -4.44 -8.46
CA TYR A 287 7.05 -4.40 -7.14
C TYR A 287 6.76 -3.08 -6.44
N SER A 288 6.62 -3.11 -5.12
CA SER A 288 6.67 -1.91 -4.30
C SER A 288 7.53 -2.13 -3.07
N ARG A 289 8.12 -1.05 -2.55
CA ARG A 289 8.87 -1.07 -1.30
C ARG A 289 8.27 -0.04 -0.33
N PRO A 290 7.33 -0.46 0.52
CA PRO A 290 6.81 0.37 1.61
C PRO A 290 7.93 0.89 2.51
N ILE A 291 7.66 1.95 3.29
CA ILE A 291 8.71 2.75 3.94
C ILE A 291 9.55 1.97 4.97
N TYR A 292 8.95 0.94 5.58
CA TYR A 292 9.59 0.04 6.56
C TYR A 292 9.96 -1.33 6.00
N GLU A 293 9.95 -1.49 4.66
CA GLU A 293 10.35 -2.72 4.00
C GLU A 293 11.79 -2.65 3.52
N LYS A 294 12.54 -3.72 3.81
CA LYS A 294 13.96 -3.85 3.43
C LYS A 294 14.11 -4.19 1.95
N TYR A 295 13.19 -4.98 1.41
CA TYR A 295 13.22 -5.47 0.04
C TYR A 295 11.96 -5.04 -0.70
N TYR A 296 12.06 -4.93 -2.02
CA TYR A 296 10.90 -4.81 -2.87
C TYR A 296 10.06 -6.08 -2.79
N GLN A 297 8.76 -5.91 -2.63
CA GLN A 297 7.77 -6.97 -2.56
C GLN A 297 6.92 -6.95 -3.83
N ILE A 298 6.57 -8.12 -4.35
CA ILE A 298 5.63 -8.25 -5.46
C ILE A 298 4.24 -7.82 -4.98
N ILE A 299 3.60 -6.92 -5.73
CA ILE A 299 2.22 -6.49 -5.50
C ILE A 299 1.26 -6.98 -6.59
N LYS A 300 1.76 -7.27 -7.80
CA LYS A 300 0.95 -7.78 -8.90
C LYS A 300 1.81 -8.54 -9.91
N GLU A 301 1.26 -9.62 -10.45
CA GLU A 301 1.87 -10.37 -11.55
C GLU A 301 0.84 -10.62 -12.66
N PHE A 302 1.31 -10.67 -13.90
CA PHE A 302 0.53 -11.07 -15.07
C PHE A 302 1.35 -12.01 -15.96
N ASN A 303 0.66 -12.92 -16.68
CA ASN A 303 1.25 -13.87 -17.62
C ASN A 303 2.36 -14.73 -16.97
N LEU A 304 2.03 -15.45 -15.89
CA LEU A 304 3.01 -16.18 -15.05
C LEU A 304 3.89 -17.17 -15.84
N ASP A 305 3.35 -17.80 -16.88
CA ASP A 305 4.04 -18.82 -17.68
C ASP A 305 4.89 -18.25 -18.82
N ALA A 306 4.90 -16.92 -19.00
CA ALA A 306 5.60 -16.29 -20.10
C ALA A 306 7.12 -16.22 -19.88
N GLY A 307 7.89 -16.50 -20.93
CA GLY A 307 9.35 -16.63 -20.85
C GLY A 307 10.14 -15.31 -20.86
N LYS A 308 9.52 -14.18 -21.24
CA LYS A 308 10.19 -12.86 -21.25
C LYS A 308 9.77 -12.05 -20.03
N LEU A 309 10.71 -11.43 -19.32
CA LEU A 309 10.41 -10.75 -18.06
C LEU A 309 10.37 -9.22 -18.21
N VAL A 310 9.31 -8.60 -17.69
CA VAL A 310 9.14 -7.16 -17.49
C VAL A 310 9.00 -6.87 -15.99
N THR A 311 9.97 -6.18 -15.42
CA THR A 311 9.98 -5.80 -14.00
C THR A 311 9.73 -4.30 -13.83
N ILE A 312 8.76 -3.95 -12.99
CA ILE A 312 8.30 -2.59 -12.76
C ILE A 312 8.32 -2.31 -11.26
N ALA A 313 8.86 -1.18 -10.84
CA ALA A 313 8.78 -0.70 -9.47
C ALA A 313 7.76 0.44 -9.38
N TYR A 314 6.90 0.39 -8.36
CA TYR A 314 5.95 1.44 -8.02
C TYR A 314 6.32 2.07 -6.68
N LYS A 315 6.29 3.39 -6.65
CA LYS A 315 6.46 4.20 -5.45
C LYS A 315 5.48 5.37 -5.47
N LYS A 316 4.92 5.70 -4.31
CA LYS A 316 4.08 6.87 -4.10
C LYS A 316 4.75 7.75 -3.06
N GLU A 317 4.99 9.01 -3.39
CA GLU A 317 5.41 10.01 -2.41
C GLU A 317 4.60 11.28 -2.66
N ASP A 318 4.32 12.05 -1.62
CA ASP A 318 3.55 13.32 -1.68
C ASP A 318 2.18 13.20 -2.40
N GLY A 319 1.62 11.99 -2.45
CA GLY A 319 0.40 11.66 -3.21
C GLY A 319 0.58 11.46 -4.72
N VAL A 320 1.79 11.55 -5.25
CA VAL A 320 2.11 11.30 -6.67
C VAL A 320 2.75 9.93 -6.83
N GLY A 321 2.08 9.03 -7.54
CA GLY A 321 2.63 7.73 -7.89
C GLY A 321 3.56 7.77 -9.09
N HIS A 322 4.57 6.90 -9.07
CA HIS A 322 5.56 6.77 -10.12
C HIS A 322 5.91 5.29 -10.34
N TYR A 323 5.83 4.88 -11.60
CA TYR A 323 6.36 3.63 -12.09
C TYR A 323 7.73 3.84 -12.73
N ASP A 324 8.67 2.97 -12.40
CA ASP A 324 9.99 2.93 -13.03
C ASP A 324 10.39 1.49 -13.35
N PHE A 325 11.32 1.33 -14.28
CA PHE A 325 11.97 0.05 -14.51
C PHE A 325 12.93 -0.25 -13.35
N ILE A 326 12.84 -1.46 -12.82
CA ILE A 326 13.82 -1.96 -11.85
C ILE A 326 14.52 -3.17 -12.43
N LYS A 327 15.85 -3.17 -12.42
CA LYS A 327 16.62 -4.33 -12.88
C LYS A 327 16.39 -5.53 -11.96
N PRO A 328 16.08 -6.73 -12.49
CA PRO A 328 15.98 -7.93 -11.67
C PRO A 328 17.28 -8.17 -10.90
N SER A 329 17.23 -8.21 -9.58
CA SER A 329 18.38 -8.51 -8.73
C SER A 329 17.96 -9.09 -7.38
N LEU A 330 18.64 -10.16 -6.96
CA LEU A 330 18.49 -10.78 -5.64
C LEU A 330 18.89 -9.83 -4.49
N SER A 331 19.64 -8.76 -4.78
CA SER A 331 20.08 -7.80 -3.76
C SER A 331 18.96 -6.83 -3.34
N CYS A 332 17.94 -6.63 -4.17
CA CYS A 332 16.87 -5.66 -3.92
C CYS A 332 15.47 -6.26 -3.94
N MET A 333 15.28 -7.41 -4.59
CA MET A 333 14.00 -8.12 -4.68
C MET A 333 14.05 -9.38 -3.83
N ARG A 334 12.97 -9.66 -3.10
CA ARG A 334 12.83 -10.93 -2.40
C ARG A 334 12.40 -11.99 -3.42
N ALA A 335 13.18 -13.07 -3.55
CA ALA A 335 12.69 -14.28 -4.21
C ALA A 335 11.52 -14.81 -3.38
N THR A 336 10.37 -15.00 -4.04
CA THR A 336 9.16 -15.57 -3.42
C THR A 336 9.38 -16.98 -2.93
#